data_AF-A0A679I0W2-F1
#
_entry.id   AF-A0A679I0W2-F1
#
_cell.length_a   1.000
_cell.length_b   1.000
_cell.length_c   1.000
_cell.angle_alpha   90.00
_cell.angle_beta   90.00
_cell.angle_gamma   90.00
#
_symmetry.space_group_name_H-M   'P 1'
#
loop_
_entity.id
_entity.type
_entity.pdbx_description
1 polymer ?
#
loop_
_entity_poly.entity_id
_entity_poly.type
_entity_poly.pdbx_seq_one_letter_code
_entity_poly.pdbx_strand_id
1 'polypeptide(L)' 'MEENEEIKQQLGVRITTSLVVESKVLAARQKRRLNDLIEEAIRDLLKKYKEKGKGK' A
#
# COMPACT_ATOMS: atom_id res chain seq x y z
N MET A 1 7.66 -20.09 -16.71
CA MET A 1 7.01 -19.26 -15.68
C MET A 1 7.41 -17.86 -16.04
N GLU A 2 6.51 -17.08 -16.65
CA GLU A 2 6.81 -15.68 -16.95
C GLU A 2 7.01 -14.97 -15.62
N GLU A 3 8.26 -14.59 -15.35
CA GLU A 3 8.58 -13.59 -14.35
C GLU A 3 7.87 -12.32 -14.80
N ASN A 4 6.70 -12.07 -14.22
CA ASN A 4 6.07 -10.76 -14.30
C ASN A 4 7.07 -9.78 -13.68
N GLU A 5 7.87 -9.12 -14.52
CA GLU A 5 8.59 -7.93 -14.09
C GLU A 5 7.54 -7.02 -13.42
N GLU A 6 7.77 -6.65 -12.16
CA GLU A 6 6.84 -5.81 -11.39
C GLU A 6 6.87 -4.39 -11.97
N ILE A 7 6.19 -4.19 -13.09
CA ILE A 7 6.03 -2.90 -13.74
C ILE A 7 5.32 -1.98 -12.75
N LYS A 8 6.07 -1.03 -12.18
CA LYS A 8 5.52 -0.02 -11.27
C LYS A 8 4.64 0.94 -12.07
N GLN A 9 3.37 1.02 -11.69
CA GLN A 9 2.42 1.98 -12.26
C GLN A 9 2.20 3.14 -11.30
N GLN A 10 2.04 4.36 -11.84
CA GLN A 10 1.72 5.53 -11.03
C GLN A 10 0.24 5.52 -10.63
N LEU A 11 -0.02 5.63 -9.34
CA LEU A 11 -1.37 5.73 -8.79
C LEU A 11 -1.70 7.18 -8.43
N GLY A 12 -2.67 7.78 -9.12
CA GLY A 12 -3.20 9.11 -8.81
C GLY A 12 -4.43 9.01 -7.90
N VAL A 13 -4.28 9.29 -6.61
CA VAL A 13 -5.39 9.27 -5.63
C VAL A 13 -5.42 10.54 -4.79
N ARG A 14 -6.61 10.94 -4.36
CA ARG A 14 -6.80 12.03 -3.39
C ARG A 14 -6.88 11.42 -1.99
N ILE A 15 -6.03 11.89 -1.09
CA ILE A 15 -5.95 11.45 0.31
C ILE A 15 -5.87 12.67 1.22
N THR A 16 -6.33 12.53 2.47
CA THR A 16 -6.33 13.61 3.44
C THR A 16 -4.90 13.99 3.85
N THR A 17 -4.67 15.28 4.05
CA THR A 17 -3.34 15.81 4.41
C THR A 17 -2.81 15.19 5.70
N SER A 18 -3.67 14.97 6.71
CA SER A 18 -3.28 14.31 7.96
C SER A 18 -2.69 12.93 7.71
N LEU A 19 -3.37 12.10 6.92
CA LEU A 19 -2.92 10.75 6.60
C LEU A 19 -1.59 10.74 5.85
N VAL A 20 -1.36 11.71 4.94
CA VAL A 20 -0.08 11.88 4.23
C VAL A 20 1.04 12.19 5.23
N VAL A 21 0.81 13.13 6.14
CA VAL A 21 1.80 13.56 7.12
C VAL A 21 2.17 12.43 8.06
N GLU A 22 1.17 11.75 8.64
CA GLU A 22 1.39 10.63 9.55
C GLU A 22 2.13 9.48 8.87
N SER A 23 1.77 9.14 7.63
CA SER A 23 2.44 8.10 6.85
C SER A 23 3.90 8.46 6.53
N LYS A 24 4.20 9.73 6.25
CA LYS A 24 5.59 10.20 6.04
C LYS A 24 6.43 10.11 7.31
N VAL A 25 5.87 10.50 8.46
CA VAL A 25 6.54 10.36 9.76
C VAL A 25 6.84 8.88 10.06
N LEU A 26 5.88 8.00 9.79
CA LEU A 26 6.06 6.57 9.96
C LEU A 26 7.18 6.02 9.05
N ALA A 27 7.19 6.40 7.77
CA ALA A 27 8.23 6.01 6.82
C ALA A 27 9.63 6.46 7.29
N ALA A 28 9.75 7.70 7.77
CA ALA A 28 11.00 8.24 8.30
C ALA A 28 11.48 7.46 9.53
N ARG A 29 10.59 7.15 10.48
CA ARG A 29 10.92 6.35 11.68
C ARG A 29 11.42 4.96 11.33
N GLN A 30 10.86 4.34 10.28
CA GLN A 30 11.25 3.00 9.84
C GLN A 30 12.40 2.98 8.83
N LYS A 31 12.93 4.13 8.41
CA LYS A 31 13.91 4.26 7.30
C LYS A 31 13.42 3.57 6.00
N ARG A 32 12.12 3.66 5.71
CA ARG A 32 11.47 3.08 4.51
C ARG A 32 10.97 4.18 3.58
N ARG A 33 10.67 3.85 2.32
CA ARG A 33 10.03 4.80 1.40
C ARG A 33 8.53 4.80 1.67
N LEU A 34 7.88 5.97 1.50
CA LEU A 34 6.43 6.09 1.64
C LEU A 34 5.70 5.11 0.69
N ASN A 35 6.21 4.93 -0.53
CA ASN A 35 5.63 4.01 -1.50
C ASN A 35 5.59 2.57 -0.98
N ASP A 36 6.61 2.12 -0.25
CA ASP A 36 6.65 0.76 0.31
C ASP A 36 5.52 0.56 1.32
N LEU A 37 5.25 1.57 2.15
CA LEU A 37 4.14 1.54 3.11
C LEU A 37 2.78 1.57 2.43
N ILE A 38 2.64 2.33 1.33
CA ILE A 38 1.40 2.39 0.56
C ILE A 38 1.14 1.05 -0.14
N GLU A 39 2.16 0.43 -0.73
CA GLU A 39 2.03 -0.91 -1.33
C GLU A 39 1.64 -1.96 -0.29
N GLU A 40 2.27 -1.94 0.89
CA GLU A 40 1.94 -2.82 2.02
C GLU A 40 0.48 -2.63 2.45
N ALA A 41 0.05 -1.40 2.69
CA ALA A 41 -1.31 -1.09 3.10
C ALA A 41 -2.37 -1.53 2.07
N ILE A 42 -2.07 -1.38 0.77
CA ILE A 42 -2.95 -1.84 -0.32
C ILE A 42 -3.00 -3.38 -0.33
N ARG A 43 -1.87 -4.07 -0.17
CA ARG A 43 -1.83 -5.54 -0.11
C ARG A 43 -2.64 -6.07 1.08
N ASP A 44 -2.49 -5.46 2.25
CA ASP A 44 -3.25 -5.81 3.45
C ASP A 44 -4.76 -5.56 3.28
N LEU A 45 -5.13 -4.45 2.64
CA LEU A 45 -6.51 -4.16 2.29
C LEU A 45 -7.10 -5.25 1.39
N LEU A 46 -6.40 -5.62 0.31
CA LEU A 46 -6.84 -6.65 -0.62
C LEU A 46 -6.96 -8.02 0.06
N LYS A 47 -5.98 -8.38 0.89
CA LYS A 47 -6.01 -9.62 1.68
C LYS A 47 -7.24 -9.67 2.59
N LYS A 48 -7.49 -8.60 3.35
CA LYS A 48 -8.65 -8.47 4.24
C LYS A 48 -9.97 -8.71 3.51
N TYR A 49 -10.13 -8.21 2.29
CA TYR A 49 -11.36 -8.42 1.51
C TYR A 49 -11.43 -9.79 0.84
N LYS A 50 -10.30 -10.36 0.42
CA LYS A 50 -10.24 -11.74 -0.10
C LYS A 50 -10.62 -12.75 0.98
N GLU A 51 -10.18 -12.54 2.22
CA GLU A 51 -10.51 -13.40 3.35
C GLU A 51 -11.98 -13.23 3.78
N LYS A 52 -12.51 -12.00 3.78
CA LYS A 52 -13.94 -11.74 4.03
C LYS A 52 -14.86 -12.33 2.96
N GLY A 53 -14.42 -12.40 1.71
CA GLY A 53 -15.20 -12.97 0.60
C GLY A 53 -15.24 -14.50 0.57
N LYS A 54 -14.36 -15.19 1.30
CA LYS A 54 -14.31 -16.66 1.38
C LYS A 54 -15.22 -17.28 2.44
N GLY A 55 -15.92 -16.46 3.21
CA GLY A 55 -16.86 -16.90 4.26
C GLY A 55 -18.34 -16.76 3.88
N LYS A 56 -18.66 -16.62 2.60
CA LYS A 56 -20.03 -16.69 2.06
C LYS A 56 -20.16 -17.90 1.14
#